data_AF-A0A5S3X0X5-F1
#
_entry.id   AF-A0A5S3X0X5-F1
#
_cell.length_a   1.000
_cell.length_b   1.000
_cell.length_c   1.000
_cell.angle_alpha   90.00
_cell.angle_beta   90.00
_cell.angle_gamma   90.00
#
_symmetry.space_group_name_H-M   'P 1'
#
loop_
_entity.id
_entity.type
_entity.pdbx_description
1 polymer ?
#
loop_
_entity_poly.entity_id
_entity_poly.type
_entity_poly.pdbx_seq_one_letter_code
_entity_poly.pdbx_strand_id
1 'polypeptide(L)'
;MDKTLENASAPEAIKKTTTIKSRQPLPIKTRGKALSYSVIFWFISVLLGQWFFFYYIIKFYGFSVINNNMEIWNRWEVMGATPYHAGDFAGNMAFAAHAIGAGIVAFGGVFQLLPKMRSRFPAFHRVNGYVYLLTVILLALSGYYLVWFRDTNPIQLGDIGTSINGSLILGFAYLTVHSAIKKDIESHRKWAICLFLVSNAQWFLRVGVFSYLITGTTLGLNPAFGDPFFTLWTFGCFLIPLLTAQLFFYAQSSRNPRVKLAVSITLCVLTLLMLIGIMGYTPFLLSVMSEGPISM
;
A
#
# COMPACT_ATOMS: atom_id res chain seq x y z
N MET A 1 -50.07 0.57 -77.68
CA MET A 1 -49.16 1.66 -78.10
C MET A 1 -48.46 2.09 -76.83
N ASP A 2 -47.15 2.05 -76.66
CA ASP A 2 -46.03 2.03 -77.60
C ASP A 2 -44.76 1.56 -76.86
N LYS A 3 -43.73 1.18 -77.61
CA LYS A 3 -42.45 0.55 -77.24
C LYS A 3 -41.42 1.55 -76.65
N THR A 4 -40.26 0.97 -76.28
CA THR A 4 -38.86 1.49 -76.23
C THR A 4 -38.28 1.56 -74.80
N LEU A 5 -37.34 0.70 -74.37
CA LEU A 5 -35.93 0.45 -74.76
C LEU A 5 -35.06 1.71 -74.76
N GLU A 6 -34.18 1.83 -73.77
CA GLU A 6 -32.71 2.02 -73.89
C GLU A 6 -32.14 2.50 -72.54
N ASN A 7 -31.19 1.74 -71.98
CA ASN A 7 -30.31 2.26 -70.93
C ASN A 7 -28.87 2.08 -71.42
N ALA A 8 -28.28 3.20 -71.83
CA ALA A 8 -26.91 3.32 -72.26
C ALA A 8 -25.97 3.53 -71.05
N SER A 9 -24.77 2.97 -71.19
CA SER A 9 -23.63 2.93 -70.30
C SER A 9 -22.89 4.26 -70.08
N ALA A 10 -22.29 4.44 -68.89
CA ALA A 10 -20.92 4.94 -68.56
C ALA A 10 -20.87 5.80 -67.26
N PRO A 11 -19.69 6.13 -66.67
CA PRO A 11 -18.75 5.25 -65.99
C PRO A 11 -18.38 5.72 -64.55
N GLU A 12 -17.70 4.84 -63.80
CA GLU A 12 -17.14 5.06 -62.46
C GLU A 12 -16.15 6.23 -62.34
N ALA A 13 -16.24 7.00 -61.24
CA ALA A 13 -15.09 7.72 -60.68
C ALA A 13 -15.14 7.88 -59.14
N ILE A 14 -14.37 7.02 -58.47
CA ILE A 14 -13.49 7.29 -57.31
C ILE A 14 -14.14 7.83 -56.01
N LYS A 15 -14.41 6.92 -55.07
CA LYS A 15 -14.46 7.21 -53.62
C LYS A 15 -13.30 6.49 -52.92
N LYS A 16 -12.17 7.20 -52.74
CA LYS A 16 -11.08 6.76 -51.85
C LYS A 16 -11.61 6.71 -50.42
N THR A 17 -11.96 5.52 -49.96
CA THR A 17 -12.32 5.29 -48.55
C THR A 17 -11.02 5.07 -47.76
N THR A 18 -10.58 6.11 -47.06
CA THR A 18 -9.51 6.01 -46.05
C THR A 18 -9.98 5.05 -44.95
N THR A 19 -9.48 3.82 -44.99
CA THR A 19 -9.77 2.80 -43.98
C THR A 19 -9.01 3.16 -42.71
N ILE A 20 -9.71 3.76 -41.74
CA ILE A 20 -9.20 3.92 -40.38
C ILE A 20 -8.98 2.51 -39.82
N LYS A 21 -7.72 2.10 -39.71
CA LYS A 21 -7.31 0.81 -39.15
C LYS A 21 -7.74 0.81 -37.67
N SER A 22 -8.87 0.18 -37.35
CA SER A 22 -9.34 0.07 -35.98
C SER A 22 -8.27 -0.65 -35.16
N ARG A 23 -7.86 -0.07 -34.03
CA ARG A 23 -6.97 -0.75 -33.07
C ARG A 23 -7.71 -1.99 -32.57
N GLN A 24 -7.37 -3.15 -33.15
CA GLN A 24 -7.90 -4.45 -32.76
C GLN A 24 -7.67 -4.64 -31.25
N PRO A 25 -8.73 -4.77 -30.44
CA PRO A 25 -8.56 -4.90 -29.00
C PRO A 25 -7.97 -6.27 -28.69
N LEU A 26 -6.84 -6.29 -27.95
CA LEU A 26 -6.06 -7.48 -27.59
C LEU A 26 -6.94 -8.71 -27.24
N PRO A 27 -6.59 -9.93 -27.68
CA PRO A 27 -7.46 -11.11 -27.60
C PRO A 27 -7.96 -11.43 -26.19
N ILE A 28 -9.21 -11.90 -26.07
CA ILE A 28 -9.94 -12.07 -24.79
C ILE A 28 -9.21 -12.97 -23.78
N LYS A 29 -8.38 -13.91 -24.24
CA LYS A 29 -7.61 -14.86 -23.41
C LYS A 29 -6.43 -14.22 -22.65
N THR A 30 -5.88 -13.10 -23.12
CA THR A 30 -4.79 -12.38 -22.42
C THR A 30 -5.31 -11.47 -21.29
N ARG A 31 -6.59 -11.10 -21.30
CA ARG A 31 -7.17 -10.12 -20.35
C ARG A 31 -7.38 -10.66 -18.94
N GLY A 32 -7.65 -11.97 -18.78
CA GLY A 32 -7.67 -12.62 -17.46
C GLY A 32 -6.26 -12.79 -16.85
N LYS A 33 -5.24 -12.93 -17.72
CA LYS A 33 -3.83 -13.00 -17.30
C LYS A 33 -3.30 -11.64 -16.84
N ALA A 34 -3.75 -10.55 -17.47
CA ALA A 34 -3.33 -9.19 -17.11
C ALA A 34 -3.59 -8.87 -15.62
N LEU A 35 -4.79 -9.17 -15.11
CA LEU A 35 -5.13 -8.96 -13.69
C LEU A 35 -4.29 -9.84 -12.76
N SER A 36 -4.00 -11.07 -13.18
CA SER A 36 -3.16 -11.97 -12.38
C SER A 36 -1.71 -11.47 -12.32
N TYR A 37 -1.16 -11.02 -13.44
CA TYR A 37 0.19 -10.48 -13.49
C TYR A 37 0.33 -9.15 -12.75
N SER A 38 -0.67 -8.26 -12.82
CA SER A 38 -0.63 -7.01 -12.05
C SER A 38 -0.66 -7.28 -10.55
N VAL A 39 -1.44 -8.27 -10.08
CA VAL A 39 -1.44 -8.69 -8.67
C VAL A 39 -0.10 -9.30 -8.26
N ILE A 40 0.50 -10.14 -9.11
CA ILE A 40 1.84 -10.71 -8.84
C ILE A 40 2.88 -9.60 -8.77
N PHE A 41 2.85 -8.65 -9.71
CA PHE A 41 3.76 -7.51 -9.75
C PHE A 41 3.63 -6.63 -8.51
N TRP A 42 2.40 -6.31 -8.11
CA TRP A 42 2.12 -5.60 -6.86
C TRP A 42 2.64 -6.36 -5.65
N PHE A 43 2.34 -7.67 -5.57
CA PHE A 43 2.73 -8.50 -4.43
C PHE A 43 4.25 -8.60 -4.28
N ILE A 44 5.00 -8.81 -5.37
CA ILE A 44 6.47 -8.84 -5.35
C ILE A 44 7.03 -7.48 -4.91
N SER A 45 6.46 -6.39 -5.43
CA SER A 45 6.90 -5.03 -5.06
C SER A 45 6.66 -4.75 -3.57
N VAL A 46 5.49 -5.13 -3.03
CA VAL A 46 5.20 -5.03 -1.59
C VAL A 46 6.13 -5.91 -0.77
N LEU A 47 6.36 -7.17 -1.19
CA LEU A 47 7.27 -8.09 -0.51
C LEU A 47 8.67 -7.50 -0.33
N LEU A 48 9.26 -7.02 -1.43
CA LEU A 48 10.60 -6.45 -1.42
C LEU A 48 10.65 -5.17 -0.59
N GLY A 49 9.67 -4.27 -0.76
CA GLY A 49 9.60 -3.02 -0.01
C GLY A 49 9.40 -3.22 1.50
N GLN A 50 8.55 -4.16 1.89
CA GLN A 50 8.30 -4.50 3.30
C GLN A 50 9.50 -5.18 3.95
N TRP A 51 10.20 -6.07 3.24
CA TRP A 51 11.38 -6.73 3.79
C TRP A 51 12.57 -5.78 3.92
N PHE A 52 12.72 -4.84 2.98
CA PHE A 52 13.68 -3.75 3.15
C PHE A 52 13.31 -2.86 4.36
N PHE A 53 12.02 -2.56 4.53
CA PHE A 53 11.56 -1.79 5.68
C PHE A 53 11.74 -2.55 7.01
N PHE A 54 11.53 -3.86 7.03
CA PHE A 54 11.86 -4.73 8.15
C PHE A 54 13.37 -4.68 8.49
N TYR A 55 14.24 -4.79 7.48
CA TYR A 55 15.68 -4.63 7.68
C TYR A 55 16.02 -3.28 8.32
N TYR A 56 15.43 -2.18 7.83
CA TYR A 56 15.58 -0.87 8.45
C TYR A 56 15.14 -0.85 9.91
N ILE A 57 13.96 -1.41 10.23
CA ILE A 57 13.46 -1.43 11.62
C ILE A 57 14.42 -2.16 12.55
N ILE A 58 14.87 -3.35 12.15
CA ILE A 58 15.79 -4.14 12.99
C ILE A 58 17.13 -3.41 13.13
N LYS A 59 17.68 -2.92 12.02
CA LYS A 59 18.98 -2.24 12.01
C LYS A 59 18.98 -0.93 12.81
N PHE A 60 17.94 -0.12 12.69
CA PHE A 60 17.86 1.18 13.34
C PHE A 60 17.28 1.08 14.75
N TYR A 61 16.04 0.59 14.90
CA TYR A 61 15.37 0.51 16.20
C TYR A 61 15.81 -0.70 17.02
N GLY A 62 15.96 -1.87 16.39
CA GLY A 62 16.35 -3.09 17.12
C GLY A 62 17.74 -2.97 17.77
N PHE A 63 18.76 -2.62 16.98
CA PHE A 63 20.12 -2.47 17.50
C PHE A 63 20.30 -1.30 18.45
N SER A 64 19.55 -0.19 18.29
CA SER A 64 19.63 0.93 19.24
C SER A 64 19.08 0.56 20.62
N VAL A 65 18.03 -0.27 20.71
CA VAL A 65 17.57 -0.84 22.00
C VAL A 65 18.67 -1.72 22.61
N ILE A 66 19.24 -2.64 21.82
CA ILE A 66 20.25 -3.59 22.31
C ILE A 66 21.51 -2.87 22.83
N ASN A 67 21.94 -1.81 22.15
CA ASN A 67 23.15 -1.05 22.50
C ASN A 67 22.88 0.11 23.47
N ASN A 68 21.67 0.23 24.03
CA ASN A 68 21.27 1.35 24.90
C ASN A 68 21.52 2.74 24.28
N ASN A 69 21.30 2.86 22.96
CA ASN A 69 21.46 4.09 22.18
C ASN A 69 20.11 4.55 21.60
N MET A 70 19.07 4.60 22.44
CA MET A 70 17.70 4.95 22.01
C MET A 70 17.55 6.44 21.65
N GLU A 71 18.46 7.30 22.12
CA GLU A 71 18.52 8.72 21.74
C GLU A 71 18.68 8.93 20.22
N ILE A 72 19.28 7.97 19.51
CA ILE A 72 19.43 8.03 18.05
C ILE A 72 18.08 8.14 17.32
N TRP A 73 16.97 7.74 17.95
CA TRP A 73 15.64 7.88 17.35
C TRP A 73 15.26 9.35 17.10
N ASN A 74 15.84 10.30 17.83
CA ASN A 74 15.60 11.73 17.63
C ASN A 74 16.23 12.29 16.34
N ARG A 75 16.93 11.45 15.56
CA ARG A 75 17.22 11.76 14.15
C ARG A 75 15.96 12.07 13.33
N TRP A 76 14.78 11.67 13.80
CA TRP A 76 13.49 12.02 13.20
C TRP A 76 13.02 13.47 13.46
N GLU A 77 13.74 14.27 14.25
CA GLU A 77 13.39 15.67 14.54
C GLU A 77 13.34 16.54 13.28
N VAL A 78 14.13 16.22 12.25
CA VAL A 78 14.07 16.88 10.94
C VAL A 78 12.71 16.74 10.26
N MET A 79 11.92 15.74 10.69
CA MET A 79 10.55 15.48 10.24
C MET A 79 9.51 15.95 11.28
N GLY A 80 9.93 16.68 12.32
CA GLY A 80 9.07 17.19 13.38
C GLY A 80 8.65 16.16 14.43
N ALA A 81 9.38 15.06 14.59
CA ALA A 81 9.08 14.03 15.58
C ALA A 81 10.28 13.81 16.53
N THR A 82 10.01 13.72 17.83
CA THR A 82 11.01 13.42 18.88
C THR A 82 10.64 12.10 19.57
N PRO A 83 11.04 10.94 19.05
CA PRO A 83 10.54 9.67 19.59
C PRO A 83 11.08 9.28 20.98
N TYR A 84 12.29 9.71 21.33
CA TYR A 84 12.93 9.39 22.60
C TYR A 84 12.91 10.60 23.54
N HIS A 85 12.39 10.41 24.75
CA HIS A 85 12.37 11.42 25.81
C HIS A 85 13.17 10.94 27.03
N ALA A 86 14.16 11.70 27.46
CA ALA A 86 14.93 11.36 28.65
C ALA A 86 14.03 11.31 29.90
N GLY A 87 14.13 10.24 30.68
CA GLY A 87 13.30 10.03 31.89
C GLY A 87 11.91 9.42 31.64
N ASP A 88 11.45 9.30 30.40
CA ASP A 88 10.15 8.70 30.03
C ASP A 88 10.27 7.20 29.73
N PHE A 89 10.48 6.38 30.76
CA PHE A 89 10.63 4.94 30.58
C PHE A 89 9.41 4.32 29.88
N ALA A 90 8.20 4.66 30.33
CA ALA A 90 6.97 4.06 29.83
C ALA A 90 6.71 4.42 28.35
N GLY A 91 6.85 5.69 27.98
CA GLY A 91 6.66 6.13 26.60
C GLY A 91 7.76 5.65 25.66
N ASN A 92 9.02 5.64 26.09
CA ASN A 92 10.11 5.08 25.29
C ASN A 92 9.90 3.58 25.04
N MET A 93 9.46 2.82 26.06
CA MET A 93 9.15 1.40 25.91
C MET A 93 7.95 1.18 24.99
N ALA A 94 6.89 1.98 25.11
CA ALA A 94 5.73 1.92 24.21
C ALA A 94 6.14 2.20 22.76
N PHE A 95 6.97 3.22 22.51
CA PHE A 95 7.48 3.53 21.19
C PHE A 95 8.36 2.41 20.64
N ALA A 96 9.28 1.87 21.44
CA ALA A 96 10.13 0.76 21.03
C ALA A 96 9.32 -0.48 20.63
N ALA A 97 8.35 -0.86 21.47
CA ALA A 97 7.45 -1.99 21.22
C ALA A 97 6.63 -1.76 19.93
N HIS A 98 6.12 -0.55 19.73
CA HIS A 98 5.38 -0.19 18.52
C HIS A 98 6.25 -0.26 17.27
N ALA A 99 7.44 0.36 17.29
CA ALA A 99 8.36 0.40 16.17
C ALA A 99 8.88 -0.99 15.78
N ILE A 100 9.29 -1.81 16.76
CA ILE A 100 9.78 -3.18 16.52
C ILE A 100 8.65 -4.09 16.07
N GLY A 101 7.45 -3.97 16.67
CA GLY A 101 6.29 -4.76 16.27
C GLY A 101 5.85 -4.45 14.83
N ALA A 102 6.07 -3.23 14.32
CA ALA A 102 5.86 -2.92 12.91
C ALA A 102 6.78 -3.75 11.99
N GLY A 103 7.98 -4.13 12.46
CA GLY A 103 8.87 -5.04 11.76
C GLY A 103 8.30 -6.46 11.65
N ILE A 104 7.67 -6.95 12.71
CA ILE A 104 6.98 -8.26 12.72
C ILE A 104 5.83 -8.26 11.69
N VAL A 105 5.05 -7.18 11.63
CA VAL A 105 3.97 -7.01 10.64
C VAL A 105 4.53 -6.98 9.22
N ALA A 106 5.60 -6.22 8.98
CA ALA A 106 6.25 -6.09 7.68
C ALA A 106 6.77 -7.44 7.16
N PHE A 107 7.43 -8.22 8.02
CA PHE A 107 7.95 -9.53 7.66
C PHE A 107 6.85 -10.60 7.55
N GLY A 108 5.99 -10.70 8.55
CA GLY A 108 5.01 -11.78 8.70
C GLY A 108 3.77 -11.64 7.82
N GLY A 109 3.35 -10.40 7.51
CA GLY A 109 2.09 -10.11 6.84
C GLY A 109 2.01 -10.63 5.40
N VAL A 110 3.10 -10.54 4.65
CA VAL A 110 3.16 -11.00 3.25
C VAL A 110 2.90 -12.51 3.13
N PHE A 111 3.32 -13.29 4.13
CA PHE A 111 3.09 -14.74 4.15
C PHE A 111 1.62 -15.10 4.34
N GLN A 112 0.83 -14.23 4.99
CA GLN A 112 -0.61 -14.43 5.18
C GLN A 112 -1.39 -14.37 3.86
N LEU A 113 -0.89 -13.62 2.88
CA LEU A 113 -1.55 -13.45 1.58
C LEU A 113 -1.31 -14.63 0.63
N LEU A 114 -0.22 -15.39 0.82
CA LEU A 114 0.20 -16.47 -0.09
C LEU A 114 -0.77 -17.66 -0.07
N PRO A 115 -1.47 -17.99 -1.18
CA PRO A 115 -2.36 -19.14 -1.22
C PRO A 115 -1.64 -20.47 -0.98
N LYS A 116 -0.41 -20.62 -1.52
CA LYS A 116 0.41 -21.83 -1.35
C LYS A 116 0.81 -22.06 0.11
N MET A 117 1.00 -20.99 0.89
CA MET A 117 1.33 -21.10 2.31
C MET A 117 0.16 -21.71 3.09
N ARG A 118 -1.05 -21.27 2.76
CA ARG A 118 -2.29 -21.75 3.39
C ARG A 118 -2.59 -23.22 3.07
N SER A 119 -2.35 -23.67 1.84
CA SER A 119 -2.64 -25.04 1.44
C SER A 119 -1.54 -26.04 1.82
N ARG A 120 -0.26 -25.66 1.74
CA ARG A 120 0.87 -26.57 1.97
C ARG A 120 1.38 -26.54 3.41
N PHE A 121 1.26 -25.41 4.10
CA PHE A 121 1.78 -25.22 5.46
C PHE A 121 0.71 -24.61 6.39
N PRO A 122 -0.43 -25.29 6.60
CA PRO A 122 -1.56 -24.75 7.37
C PRO A 122 -1.22 -24.48 8.84
N ALA A 123 -0.33 -25.27 9.45
CA ALA A 123 0.14 -25.01 10.81
C ALA A 123 0.91 -23.69 10.91
N PHE A 124 1.86 -23.46 9.98
CA PHE A 124 2.60 -22.21 9.90
C PHE A 124 1.67 -21.01 9.66
N HIS A 125 0.73 -21.13 8.72
CA HIS A 125 -0.23 -20.06 8.45
C HIS A 125 -1.01 -19.65 9.70
N ARG A 126 -1.47 -20.62 10.51
CA ARG A 126 -2.19 -20.36 11.77
C ARG A 126 -1.31 -19.69 12.81
N VAL A 127 -0.12 -20.23 13.09
CA VAL A 127 0.80 -19.65 14.09
C VAL A 127 1.20 -18.23 13.69
N ASN A 128 1.66 -18.04 12.44
CA ASN A 128 1.98 -16.71 11.92
C ASN A 128 0.74 -15.79 11.95
N GLY A 129 -0.47 -16.33 11.79
CA GLY A 129 -1.72 -15.58 11.83
C GLY A 129 -2.03 -15.07 13.23
N TYR A 130 -1.85 -15.90 14.26
CA TYR A 130 -2.00 -15.49 15.65
C TYR A 130 -0.96 -14.43 16.06
N VAL A 131 0.32 -14.64 15.69
CA VAL A 131 1.39 -13.67 15.96
C VAL A 131 1.09 -12.34 15.26
N TYR A 132 0.71 -12.38 13.99
CA TYR A 132 0.34 -11.19 13.22
C TYR A 132 -0.84 -10.46 13.87
N LEU A 133 -1.92 -11.17 14.19
CA LEU A 133 -3.13 -10.61 14.77
C LEU A 133 -2.86 -9.95 16.13
N LEU A 134 -2.15 -10.65 17.01
CA LEU A 134 -1.77 -10.10 18.31
C LEU A 134 -0.92 -8.84 18.14
N THR A 135 0.05 -8.89 17.22
CA THR A 135 0.95 -7.75 16.95
C THR A 135 0.18 -6.53 16.44
N VAL A 136 -0.71 -6.68 15.45
CA VAL A 136 -1.46 -5.52 14.92
C VAL A 136 -2.43 -4.92 15.95
N ILE A 137 -3.00 -5.74 16.84
CA ILE A 137 -3.84 -5.25 17.96
C ILE A 137 -2.98 -4.44 18.94
N LEU A 138 -1.85 -4.98 19.38
CA LEU A 138 -0.94 -4.29 20.29
C LEU A 138 -0.37 -3.00 19.66
N LEU A 139 -0.09 -3.01 18.36
CA LEU A 139 0.31 -1.82 17.61
C LEU A 139 -0.78 -0.75 17.57
N ALA A 140 -2.04 -1.13 17.30
CA ALA A 140 -3.14 -0.17 17.32
C ALA A 140 -3.30 0.46 18.72
N LEU A 141 -3.28 -0.36 19.79
CA LEU A 141 -3.41 0.12 21.17
C LEU A 141 -2.24 1.02 21.60
N SER A 142 -1.01 0.61 21.32
CA SER A 142 0.17 1.45 21.60
C SER A 142 0.19 2.72 20.74
N GLY A 143 -0.30 2.69 19.50
CA GLY A 143 -0.47 3.87 18.67
C GLY A 143 -1.43 4.89 19.28
N TYR A 144 -2.57 4.44 19.83
CA TYR A 144 -3.46 5.33 20.58
C TYR A 144 -2.78 5.90 21.82
N TYR A 145 -2.03 5.09 22.56
CA TYR A 145 -1.27 5.57 23.72
C TYR A 145 -0.30 6.69 23.33
N LEU A 146 0.48 6.49 22.26
CA LEU A 146 1.45 7.49 21.79
C LEU A 146 0.76 8.80 21.38
N VAL A 147 -0.34 8.71 20.63
CA VAL A 147 -1.06 9.89 20.11
C VAL A 147 -1.83 10.65 21.18
N TRP A 148 -2.50 9.95 22.10
CA TRP A 148 -3.49 10.57 22.99
C TRP A 148 -2.98 10.80 24.42
N PHE A 149 -1.92 10.12 24.83
CA PHE A 149 -1.47 10.12 26.23
C PHE A 149 -0.01 10.50 26.41
N ARG A 150 0.89 10.04 25.53
CA ARG A 150 2.32 10.31 25.67
C ARG A 150 2.67 11.75 25.31
N ASP A 151 2.27 12.18 24.13
CA ASP A 151 2.62 13.51 23.62
C ASP A 151 1.48 14.48 23.94
N THR A 152 1.75 15.48 24.79
CA THR A 152 0.73 16.45 25.25
C THR A 152 0.47 17.59 24.25
N ASN A 153 0.87 17.41 22.99
CA ASN A 153 0.67 18.41 21.96
C ASN A 153 -0.82 18.49 21.57
N PRO A 154 -1.30 19.65 21.07
CA PRO A 154 -2.64 19.74 20.52
C PRO A 154 -2.83 18.74 19.38
N ILE A 155 -3.92 17.96 19.44
CA ILE A 155 -4.28 16.98 18.43
C ILE A 155 -4.38 17.64 17.05
N GLN A 156 -3.64 17.10 16.09
CA GLN A 156 -3.61 17.57 14.71
C GLN A 156 -4.42 16.66 13.79
N LEU A 157 -4.60 17.08 12.53
CA LEU A 157 -5.27 16.26 11.51
C LEU A 157 -4.56 14.91 11.28
N GLY A 158 -3.23 14.89 11.40
CA GLY A 158 -2.40 13.67 11.35
C GLY A 158 -2.80 12.62 12.39
N ASP A 159 -3.05 13.09 13.60
CA ASP A 159 -3.43 12.27 14.76
C ASP A 159 -4.83 11.70 14.61
N ILE A 160 -5.76 12.50 14.07
CA ILE A 160 -7.12 12.06 13.74
C ILE A 160 -7.07 10.97 12.66
N GLY A 161 -6.30 11.19 11.59
CA GLY A 161 -6.14 10.20 10.52
C GLY A 161 -5.52 8.88 11.03
N THR A 162 -4.50 8.98 11.87
CA THR A 162 -3.85 7.82 12.51
C THR A 162 -4.82 7.08 13.44
N SER A 163 -5.63 7.80 14.19
CA SER A 163 -6.66 7.24 15.08
C SER A 163 -7.77 6.52 14.32
N ILE A 164 -8.21 7.07 13.18
CA ILE A 164 -9.16 6.39 12.29
C ILE A 164 -8.55 5.10 11.73
N ASN A 165 -7.29 5.15 11.28
CA ASN A 165 -6.60 3.95 10.81
C ASN A 165 -6.47 2.88 11.93
N GLY A 166 -6.16 3.29 13.16
CA GLY A 166 -6.17 2.41 14.34
C GLY A 166 -7.51 1.70 14.54
N SER A 167 -8.62 2.43 14.41
CA SER A 167 -9.98 1.87 14.54
C SER A 167 -10.27 0.86 13.43
N LEU A 168 -9.83 1.16 12.20
CA LEU A 168 -9.97 0.25 11.06
C LEU A 168 -9.15 -1.03 11.26
N ILE A 169 -7.94 -0.95 11.81
CA ILE A 169 -7.13 -2.12 12.15
C ILE A 169 -7.90 -3.03 13.13
N LEU A 170 -8.40 -2.48 14.23
CA LEU A 170 -9.16 -3.24 15.23
C LEU A 170 -10.44 -3.85 14.66
N GLY A 171 -11.20 -3.06 13.88
CA GLY A 171 -12.43 -3.51 13.23
C GLY A 171 -12.18 -4.64 12.22
N PHE A 172 -11.18 -4.51 11.35
CA PHE A 172 -10.85 -5.55 10.37
C PHE A 172 -10.22 -6.77 11.03
N ALA A 173 -9.43 -6.61 12.10
CA ALA A 173 -8.94 -7.73 12.90
C ALA A 173 -10.10 -8.56 13.47
N TYR A 174 -11.09 -7.89 14.07
CA TYR A 174 -12.30 -8.55 14.55
C TYR A 174 -13.03 -9.29 13.42
N LEU A 175 -13.29 -8.64 12.28
CA LEU A 175 -14.00 -9.26 11.16
C LEU A 175 -13.23 -10.45 10.55
N THR A 176 -11.90 -10.34 10.43
CA THR A 176 -11.05 -11.45 9.98
C THR A 176 -11.21 -12.68 10.87
N VAL A 177 -11.17 -12.50 12.19
CA VAL A 177 -11.31 -13.59 13.17
C VAL A 177 -12.73 -14.13 13.19
N HIS A 178 -13.73 -13.25 13.23
CA HIS A 178 -15.14 -13.62 13.24
C HIS A 178 -15.53 -14.45 12.03
N SER A 179 -15.11 -14.05 10.83
CA SER A 179 -15.33 -14.83 9.60
C SER A 179 -14.62 -16.19 9.65
N ALA A 180 -13.42 -16.28 10.24
CA ALA A 180 -12.71 -17.55 10.41
C ALA A 180 -13.47 -18.49 11.36
N ILE A 181 -13.96 -17.99 12.50
CA ILE A 181 -14.75 -18.76 13.47
C ILE A 181 -16.04 -19.27 12.83
N LYS A 182 -16.73 -18.41 12.05
CA LYS A 182 -17.93 -18.78 11.28
C LYS A 182 -17.66 -19.71 10.09
N LYS A 183 -16.39 -20.06 9.84
CA LYS A 183 -15.95 -20.86 8.69
C LYS A 183 -16.30 -20.23 7.33
N ASP A 184 -16.55 -18.91 7.29
CA ASP A 184 -16.72 -18.14 6.05
C ASP A 184 -15.34 -17.72 5.53
N ILE A 185 -14.73 -18.64 4.77
CA ILE A 185 -13.38 -18.49 4.25
C ILE A 185 -13.30 -17.38 3.19
N GLU A 186 -14.37 -17.14 2.43
CA GLU A 186 -14.38 -16.08 1.43
C GLU A 186 -14.31 -14.70 2.10
N SER A 187 -15.16 -14.45 3.09
CA SER A 187 -15.15 -13.19 3.84
C SER A 187 -13.86 -13.04 4.65
N HIS A 188 -13.39 -14.11 5.31
CA HIS A 188 -12.12 -14.10 6.03
C HIS A 188 -10.97 -13.61 5.14
N ARG A 189 -10.90 -14.10 3.89
CA ARG A 189 -9.86 -13.68 2.94
C ARG A 189 -9.96 -12.20 2.56
N LYS A 190 -11.17 -11.70 2.32
CA LYS A 190 -11.37 -10.27 1.99
C LYS A 190 -10.97 -9.38 3.17
N TRP A 191 -11.42 -9.71 4.38
CA TRP A 191 -11.06 -8.98 5.59
C TRP A 191 -9.57 -9.07 5.92
N ALA A 192 -8.93 -10.23 5.73
CA ALA A 192 -7.48 -10.38 5.93
C ALA A 192 -6.66 -9.50 4.97
N ILE A 193 -7.10 -9.36 3.70
CA ILE A 193 -6.48 -8.42 2.76
C ILE A 193 -6.68 -6.98 3.23
N CYS A 194 -7.90 -6.59 3.62
CA CYS A 194 -8.16 -5.26 4.14
C CYS A 194 -7.33 -4.95 5.39
N LEU A 195 -7.25 -5.88 6.34
CA LEU A 195 -6.42 -5.78 7.54
C LEU A 195 -4.94 -5.61 7.18
N PHE A 196 -4.42 -6.41 6.25
CA PHE A 196 -3.04 -6.27 5.77
C PHE A 196 -2.77 -4.86 5.24
N LEU A 197 -3.71 -4.28 4.48
CA LEU A 197 -3.53 -2.95 3.91
C LEU A 197 -3.55 -1.85 4.98
N VAL A 198 -4.51 -1.86 5.92
CA VAL A 198 -4.58 -0.80 6.97
C VAL A 198 -3.49 -0.93 8.02
N SER A 199 -3.03 -2.14 8.32
CA SER A 199 -1.88 -2.34 9.22
C SER A 199 -0.56 -1.89 8.59
N ASN A 200 -0.49 -1.75 7.27
CA ASN A 200 0.65 -1.20 6.55
C ASN A 200 0.46 0.27 6.11
N ALA A 201 -0.60 0.95 6.58
CA ALA A 201 -0.90 2.34 6.21
C ALA A 201 0.27 3.30 6.43
N GLN A 202 0.97 3.19 7.56
CA GLN A 202 2.13 4.05 7.85
C GLN A 202 3.31 3.80 6.90
N TRP A 203 3.48 2.58 6.40
CA TRP A 203 4.44 2.29 5.35
C TRP A 203 4.02 2.88 4.01
N PHE A 204 2.73 2.75 3.63
CA PHE A 204 2.17 3.42 2.45
C PHE A 204 2.26 4.95 2.56
N LEU A 205 2.14 5.52 3.76
CA LEU A 205 2.30 6.95 4.01
C LEU A 205 3.70 7.40 3.58
N ARG A 206 4.74 6.73 4.10
CA ARG A 206 6.15 7.03 3.79
C ARG A 206 6.45 6.87 2.30
N VAL A 207 6.12 5.71 1.74
CA VAL A 207 6.37 5.43 0.32
C VAL A 207 5.61 6.41 -0.58
N GLY A 208 4.36 6.76 -0.25
CA GLY A 208 3.60 7.73 -1.03
C GLY A 208 4.14 9.16 -0.95
N VAL A 209 4.64 9.59 0.20
CA VAL A 209 5.34 10.88 0.34
C VAL A 209 6.56 10.95 -0.57
N PHE A 210 7.44 9.95 -0.53
CA PHE A 210 8.63 9.93 -1.38
C PHE A 210 8.28 9.76 -2.86
N SER A 211 7.19 9.05 -3.17
CA SER A 211 6.67 9.00 -4.54
C SER A 211 6.24 10.38 -5.01
N TYR A 212 5.53 11.15 -4.20
CA TYR A 212 5.08 12.50 -4.54
C TYR A 212 6.26 13.45 -4.76
N LEU A 213 7.22 13.47 -3.83
CA LEU A 213 8.41 14.31 -3.92
C LEU A 213 9.19 14.02 -5.20
N ILE A 214 9.51 12.74 -5.48
CA ILE A 214 10.27 12.39 -6.69
C ILE A 214 9.48 12.69 -7.95
N THR A 215 8.23 12.24 -8.03
CA THR A 215 7.45 12.44 -9.26
C THR A 215 7.22 13.93 -9.53
N GLY A 216 6.92 14.73 -8.51
CA GLY A 216 6.79 16.18 -8.64
C GLY A 216 8.08 16.83 -9.17
N THR A 217 9.22 16.54 -8.56
CA THR A 217 10.52 17.07 -9.03
C THR A 217 10.85 16.63 -10.45
N THR A 218 10.63 15.35 -10.80
CA THR A 218 10.90 14.85 -12.17
C THR A 218 10.00 15.48 -13.24
N LEU A 219 8.82 15.98 -12.85
CA LEU A 219 7.89 16.70 -13.72
C LEU A 219 8.18 18.21 -13.77
N GLY A 220 9.25 18.69 -13.13
CA GLY A 220 9.62 20.10 -13.09
C GLY A 220 8.80 20.94 -12.11
N LEU A 221 8.10 20.29 -11.17
CA LEU A 221 7.43 20.95 -10.05
C LEU A 221 8.40 21.09 -8.87
N ASN A 222 8.02 21.91 -7.88
CA ASN A 222 8.78 22.11 -6.64
C ASN A 222 7.98 21.57 -5.44
N PRO A 223 7.80 20.24 -5.30
CA PRO A 223 7.05 19.69 -4.17
C PRO A 223 7.84 19.90 -2.88
N ALA A 224 7.15 20.27 -1.81
CA ALA A 224 7.74 20.61 -0.52
C ALA A 224 6.95 20.01 0.64
N PHE A 225 7.64 19.75 1.76
CA PHE A 225 6.97 19.40 3.00
C PHE A 225 6.02 20.51 3.43
N GLY A 226 4.78 20.16 3.71
CA GLY A 226 3.70 21.11 4.00
C GLY A 226 2.72 21.31 2.84
N ASP A 227 2.99 20.76 1.66
CA ASP A 227 2.03 20.79 0.55
C ASP A 227 0.69 20.16 0.95
N PRO A 228 -0.45 20.63 0.39
CA PRO A 228 -1.78 20.06 0.67
C PRO A 228 -1.85 18.54 0.47
N PHE A 229 -0.98 17.98 -0.38
CA PHE A 229 -0.83 16.55 -0.58
C PHE A 229 -0.61 15.80 0.74
N PHE A 230 0.22 16.29 1.67
CA PHE A 230 0.56 15.59 2.91
C PHE A 230 -0.65 15.40 3.82
N THR A 231 -1.46 16.45 3.96
CA THR A 231 -2.71 16.41 4.73
C THR A 231 -3.71 15.43 4.11
N LEU A 232 -3.86 15.44 2.79
CA LEU A 232 -4.72 14.49 2.08
C LEU A 232 -4.19 13.05 2.19
N TRP A 233 -2.87 12.88 2.07
CA TRP A 233 -2.21 11.58 2.04
C TRP A 233 -2.21 10.89 3.41
N THR A 234 -2.31 11.65 4.50
CA THR A 234 -2.57 11.10 5.84
C THR A 234 -3.78 10.14 5.85
N PHE A 235 -4.85 10.49 5.11
CA PHE A 235 -6.01 9.60 4.94
C PHE A 235 -5.84 8.69 3.72
N GLY A 236 -5.27 9.23 2.64
CA GLY A 236 -5.04 8.50 1.38
C GLY A 236 -4.24 7.21 1.55
N CYS A 237 -3.27 7.19 2.47
CA CYS A 237 -2.38 6.06 2.72
C CYS A 237 -3.10 4.76 3.12
N PHE A 238 -4.32 4.83 3.67
CA PHE A 238 -5.16 3.65 3.93
C PHE A 238 -6.41 3.60 3.06
N LEU A 239 -6.98 4.76 2.67
CA LEU A 239 -8.19 4.80 1.84
C LEU A 239 -7.93 4.32 0.40
N ILE A 240 -6.82 4.72 -0.23
CA ILE A 240 -6.51 4.33 -1.61
C ILE A 240 -6.21 2.83 -1.71
N PRO A 241 -5.40 2.22 -0.81
CA PRO A 241 -5.25 0.77 -0.79
C PRO A 241 -6.57 0.03 -0.58
N LEU A 242 -7.44 0.50 0.34
CA LEU A 242 -8.75 -0.12 0.56
C LEU A 242 -9.66 0.00 -0.65
N LEU A 243 -9.72 1.17 -1.29
CA LEU A 243 -10.49 1.36 -2.53
C LEU A 243 -9.98 0.43 -3.63
N THR A 244 -8.66 0.30 -3.76
CA THR A 244 -8.02 -0.60 -4.73
C THR A 244 -8.38 -2.06 -4.44
N ALA A 245 -8.45 -2.47 -3.18
CA ALA A 245 -8.90 -3.80 -2.80
C ALA A 245 -10.37 -4.05 -3.20
N GLN A 246 -11.27 -3.09 -2.99
CA GLN A 246 -12.66 -3.21 -3.41
C GLN A 246 -12.81 -3.31 -4.93
N LEU A 247 -12.07 -2.48 -5.68
CA LEU A 247 -12.01 -2.57 -7.15
C LEU A 247 -11.49 -3.93 -7.61
N PHE A 248 -10.47 -4.47 -6.93
CA PHE A 248 -9.95 -5.80 -7.19
C PHE A 248 -10.97 -6.92 -6.92
N PHE A 249 -11.69 -6.86 -5.80
CA PHE A 249 -12.76 -7.83 -5.49
C PHE A 249 -13.88 -7.77 -6.53
N TYR A 250 -14.27 -6.57 -6.96
CA TYR A 250 -15.25 -6.38 -8.02
C TYR A 250 -14.75 -6.91 -9.38
N ALA A 251 -13.49 -6.67 -9.74
CA ALA A 251 -12.91 -7.18 -10.97
C ALA A 251 -12.84 -8.71 -11.00
N GLN A 252 -12.65 -9.37 -9.85
CA GLN A 252 -12.65 -10.83 -9.76
C GLN A 252 -14.03 -11.43 -10.05
N SER A 253 -15.11 -10.83 -9.54
CA SER A 253 -16.48 -11.30 -9.78
C SER A 253 -17.04 -10.87 -11.13
N SER A 254 -16.49 -9.81 -11.74
CA SER A 254 -16.97 -9.29 -13.03
C SER A 254 -16.62 -10.20 -14.20
N ARG A 255 -17.58 -10.39 -15.11
CA ARG A 255 -17.36 -11.01 -16.44
C ARG A 255 -16.86 -10.00 -17.48
N ASN A 256 -16.92 -8.70 -17.19
CA ASN A 256 -16.58 -7.65 -18.15
C ASN A 256 -15.04 -7.50 -18.29
N PRO A 257 -14.47 -7.77 -19.48
CA PRO A 257 -13.03 -7.69 -19.68
C PRO A 257 -12.48 -6.26 -19.57
N ARG A 258 -13.30 -5.22 -19.81
CA ARG A 258 -12.88 -3.82 -19.65
C ARG A 258 -12.66 -3.46 -18.18
N VAL A 259 -13.49 -3.98 -17.28
CA VAL A 259 -13.34 -3.81 -15.83
C VAL A 259 -12.03 -4.44 -15.35
N LYS A 260 -11.75 -5.68 -15.76
CA LYS A 260 -10.48 -6.35 -15.41
C LYS A 260 -9.27 -5.58 -15.92
N LEU A 261 -9.32 -5.08 -17.15
CA LEU A 261 -8.24 -4.28 -17.72
C LEU A 261 -8.06 -2.96 -16.97
N ALA A 262 -9.13 -2.22 -16.70
CA ALA A 262 -9.07 -0.96 -15.97
C ALA A 262 -8.43 -1.15 -14.58
N VAL A 263 -8.90 -2.13 -13.82
CA VAL A 263 -8.32 -2.43 -12.49
C VAL A 263 -6.87 -2.91 -12.59
N SER A 264 -6.51 -3.67 -13.64
CA SER A 264 -5.11 -4.06 -13.87
C SER A 264 -4.22 -2.85 -14.12
N ILE A 265 -4.67 -1.89 -14.93
CA ILE A 265 -3.93 -0.65 -15.21
C ILE A 265 -3.80 0.17 -13.92
N THR A 266 -4.89 0.37 -13.18
CA THR A 266 -4.86 1.07 -11.89
C THR A 266 -3.84 0.44 -10.94
N LEU A 267 -3.87 -0.88 -10.79
CA LEU A 267 -2.93 -1.58 -9.91
C LEU A 267 -1.48 -1.44 -10.39
N CYS A 268 -1.20 -1.51 -11.69
CA CYS A 268 0.13 -1.29 -12.24
C CYS A 268 0.62 0.14 -12.00
N VAL A 269 -0.21 1.16 -12.24
CA VAL A 269 0.15 2.56 -12.00
C VAL A 269 0.46 2.80 -10.52
N LEU A 270 -0.40 2.34 -9.61
CA LEU A 270 -0.16 2.46 -8.17
C LEU A 270 1.09 1.69 -7.72
N THR A 271 1.37 0.53 -8.33
CA THR A 271 2.59 -0.23 -8.05
C THR A 271 3.85 0.50 -8.53
N LEU A 272 3.80 1.16 -9.70
CA LEU A 272 4.91 1.96 -10.20
C LEU A 272 5.18 3.17 -9.30
N LEU A 273 4.14 3.89 -8.88
CA LEU A 273 4.27 4.98 -7.89
C LEU A 273 4.86 4.47 -6.58
N MET A 274 4.37 3.34 -6.08
CA MET A 274 4.92 2.70 -4.88
C MET A 274 6.41 2.34 -5.06
N LEU A 275 6.83 1.83 -6.22
CA LEU A 275 8.25 1.55 -6.50
C LEU A 275 9.08 2.83 -6.55
N ILE A 276 8.59 3.90 -7.17
CA ILE A 276 9.26 5.22 -7.15
C ILE A 276 9.44 5.69 -5.70
N GLY A 277 8.40 5.57 -4.89
CA GLY A 277 8.46 5.88 -3.47
C GLY A 277 9.45 5.03 -2.69
N ILE A 278 9.51 3.71 -2.95
CA ILE A 278 10.50 2.82 -2.32
C ILE A 278 11.92 3.25 -2.70
N MET A 279 12.16 3.53 -3.99
CA MET A 279 13.47 3.98 -4.47
C MET A 279 13.88 5.31 -3.84
N GLY A 280 12.94 6.24 -3.63
CA GLY A 280 13.20 7.51 -2.94
C GLY A 280 13.39 7.41 -1.46
N TYR A 281 12.60 6.56 -0.80
CA TYR A 281 12.66 6.38 0.64
C TYR A 281 13.93 5.66 1.08
N THR A 282 14.48 4.80 0.22
CA THR A 282 15.70 4.01 0.49
C THR A 282 16.92 4.86 0.88
N PRO A 283 17.40 5.83 0.07
CA PRO A 283 18.55 6.65 0.43
C PRO A 283 18.31 7.48 1.70
N PHE A 284 17.08 7.97 1.91
CA PHE A 284 16.71 8.65 3.15
C PHE A 284 16.82 7.73 4.37
N LEU A 285 16.33 6.48 4.28
CA LEU A 285 16.49 5.53 5.38
C LEU A 285 17.96 5.18 5.63
N LEU A 286 18.77 5.09 4.58
CA LEU A 286 20.21 4.88 4.70
C LEU A 286 20.91 6.07 5.38
N SER A 287 20.49 7.32 5.11
CA SER A 287 21.01 8.50 5.79
C SER A 287 20.56 8.59 7.25
N VAL A 288 19.33 8.16 7.58
CA VAL A 288 18.87 8.04 8.97
C VAL A 288 19.68 7.01 9.76
N MET A 289 20.10 5.91 9.12
CA MET A 289 20.94 4.88 9.75
C MET A 289 22.43 5.21 9.79
N SER A 290 22.88 6.25 9.06
CA SER A 290 24.29 6.67 9.08
C SER A 290 24.53 7.63 10.24
N GLU A 291 25.80 7.87 10.59
CA GLU A 291 26.17 8.88 11.60
C GLU A 291 26.23 10.30 11.02
N GLY A 292 26.24 10.44 9.69
CA GLY A 292 26.34 11.73 8.99
C GLY A 292 25.03 12.55 8.99
N PRO A 293 25.03 13.76 8.43
CA PRO A 293 23.82 14.57 8.30
C PRO A 293 22.77 13.89 7.41
N ILE A 294 21.49 14.13 7.70
CA ILE A 294 20.38 13.62 6.89
C ILE A 294 20.25 14.50 5.65
N SER A 295 20.62 13.98 4.49
CA SER A 295 20.31 14.60 3.20
C SER A 295 18.85 14.30 2.83
N MET A 296 18.06 15.35 2.57
CA MET A 296 16.72 15.25 1.99
C MET A 296 16.76 15.27 0.47
#